data_AF-A0A955PTU8-F1
#
_entry.id   AF-A0A955PTU8-F1
#
_cell.length_a   1.000
_cell.length_b   1.000
_cell.length_c   1.000
_cell.angle_alpha   90.00
_cell.angle_beta   90.00
_cell.angle_gamma   90.00
#
_symmetry.space_group_name_H-M   'P 1'
#
loop_
_entity.id
_entity.type
_entity.pdbx_description
1 polymer ?
#
loop_
_entity_poly.entity_id
_entity_poly.type
_entity_poly.pdbx_seq_one_letter_code
_entity_poly.pdbx_strand_id
1 'polypeptide(L)' 'LYNLCELLRSGSFHIRITDTSAGERLARIKNGQYRLGDVMDWGEELTAQAEQLIAACGNEPDLPRINEFLVAIRRAFLTP' A
#
# COMPACT_ATOMS: atom_id res chain seq x y z
N LEU A 1 1.86 4.37 -1.02
CA LEU A 1 2.71 4.53 0.18
C LEU A 1 2.02 4.01 1.45
N TYR A 2 0.78 4.44 1.77
CA TYR A 2 0.07 3.91 2.94
C TYR A 2 0.01 2.37 3.01
N ASN A 3 -0.43 1.71 1.93
CA ASN A 3 -0.51 0.25 1.92
C ASN A 3 0.87 -0.43 2.00
N LEU A 4 1.94 0.24 1.55
CA LEU A 4 3.30 -0.25 1.72
C LEU A 4 3.68 -0.22 3.21
N CYS A 5 3.39 0.89 3.90
CA CYS A 5 3.60 0.99 5.35
C CYS A 5 2.80 -0.08 6.11
N GLU A 6 1.55 -0.31 5.69
CA GLU A 6 0.71 -1.35 6.28
C GLU A 6 1.30 -2.76 6.10
N LEU A 7 1.74 -3.07 4.88
CA LEU A 7 2.37 -4.35 4.56
C LEU A 7 3.65 -4.56 5.37
N LEU A 8 4.51 -3.56 5.44
CA LEU A 8 5.77 -3.65 6.18
C LEU A 8 5.55 -3.80 7.70
N ARG A 9 4.51 -3.17 8.24
CA ARG A 9 4.21 -3.21 9.69
C ARG A 9 3.47 -4.48 10.12
N SER A 10 2.52 -4.95 9.32
CA SER A 10 1.57 -5.99 9.72
C SER A 10 1.71 -7.31 8.96
N GLY A 11 2.49 -7.33 7.86
CA GLY A 11 2.54 -8.45 6.94
C GLY A 11 1.25 -8.68 6.15
N SER A 12 0.24 -7.82 6.34
CA SER A 12 -1.05 -7.86 5.66
C SER A 12 -1.25 -6.63 4.77
N PHE A 13 -2.03 -6.78 3.72
CA PHE A 13 -2.35 -5.72 2.77
C PHE A 13 -3.86 -5.61 2.64
N HIS A 14 -4.44 -4.47 3.01
CA HIS A 14 -5.84 -4.19 2.74
C HIS A 14 -6.01 -3.63 1.32
N ILE A 15 -6.75 -4.36 0.48
CA ILE A 15 -7.08 -3.92 -0.88
C ILE A 15 -8.02 -2.70 -0.85
N ARG A 16 -8.88 -2.60 0.18
CA ARG A 16 -9.87 -1.52 0.33
C ARG A 16 -9.36 -0.43 1.28
N ILE A 17 -8.64 0.53 0.71
CA ILE A 17 -8.18 1.73 1.44
C ILE A 17 -9.35 2.54 2.00
N THR A 18 -10.52 2.47 1.36
CA THR A 18 -11.74 3.20 1.75
C THR A 18 -12.16 2.96 3.18
N ASP A 19 -11.86 1.79 3.74
CA ASP A 19 -12.32 1.36 5.05
C ASP A 19 -11.28 1.68 6.15
N THR A 20 -10.28 2.50 5.82
CA THR A 20 -9.17 2.90 6.71
C THR A 20 -9.18 4.41 6.94
N SER A 21 -8.43 4.88 7.94
CA SER A 21 -8.21 6.31 8.18
C SER A 21 -7.58 7.03 6.97
N ALA A 22 -6.80 6.31 6.15
CA ALA A 22 -6.29 6.84 4.89
C ALA A 22 -7.40 7.04 3.85
N GLY A 23 -8.42 6.17 3.84
CA GLY A 23 -9.61 6.29 3.00
C GLY A 23 -10.40 7.56 3.27
N GLU A 24 -10.61 7.88 4.54
CA GLU A 24 -11.28 9.13 4.95
C GLU A 24 -10.51 10.38 4.53
N ARG A 25 -9.18 10.37 4.65
CA ARG A 25 -8.32 11.47 4.22
C ARG A 25 -8.32 11.62 2.70
N LEU A 26 -8.28 10.51 1.97
CA LEU A 26 -8.40 10.49 0.51
C LEU A 26 -9.76 10.99 0.02
N ALA A 27 -10.84 10.64 0.72
CA ALA A 27 -12.19 11.11 0.41
C ALA A 27 -12.31 12.63 0.57
N ARG A 28 -11.75 13.20 1.65
CA ARG A 28 -11.67 14.66 1.85
C ARG A 28 -10.91 15.34 0.72
N ILE A 29 -9.76 14.79 0.32
CA ILE A 29 -8.97 15.31 -0.81
C ILE A 29 -9.80 15.28 -2.10
N LYS A 30 -10.44 14.14 -2.42
CA LYS A 30 -11.28 14.02 -3.62
C LYS A 30 -12.45 15.00 -3.65
N ASN A 31 -12.98 15.35 -2.48
CA ASN A 31 -14.07 16.32 -2.34
C ASN A 31 -13.58 17.79 -2.33
N GLY A 32 -12.30 18.05 -2.63
CA GLY A 32 -11.73 19.40 -2.64
C GLY A 32 -11.52 20.01 -1.25
N GLN A 33 -11.67 19.20 -0.19
CA GLN A 33 -11.49 19.62 1.21
C GLN A 33 -10.03 19.50 1.63
N TYR A 34 -9.12 20.13 0.88
CA TYR A 34 -7.68 20.09 1.13
C TYR A 34 -6.98 21.33 0.56
N ARG A 35 -5.81 21.66 1.09
CA ARG A 35 -4.85 22.56 0.45
C ARG A 35 -3.81 21.73 -0.26
N LEU A 36 -3.25 22.25 -1.37
CA LEU A 36 -2.22 21.53 -2.13
C LEU A 36 -1.05 21.08 -1.22
N GLY A 37 -0.65 21.92 -0.26
CA GLY A 37 0.35 21.59 0.75
C GLY A 37 0.01 20.33 1.56
N ASP A 38 -1.26 20.17 1.98
CA ASP A 38 -1.70 19.03 2.79
C ASP A 38 -1.51 17.67 2.09
N VAL A 39 -1.52 17.64 0.75
CA VAL A 39 -1.28 16.42 -0.04
C VAL A 39 0.22 16.14 -0.13
N MET A 40 1.04 17.17 -0.33
CA MET A 40 2.50 17.02 -0.36
C MET A 40 3.01 16.58 1.01
N ASP A 41 2.61 17.28 2.07
CA ASP A 41 2.98 16.98 3.45
C ASP A 41 2.61 15.53 3.82
N TRP A 42 1.43 15.08 3.40
CA TRP A 42 1.01 13.70 3.64
C TRP A 42 1.83 12.69 2.83
N GLY A 43 2.22 13.04 1.60
CA GLY A 43 3.13 12.22 0.79
C GLY A 43 4.50 12.08 1.44
N GLU A 44 5.06 13.18 1.94
CA GLU A 44 6.35 13.20 2.65
C GLU A 44 6.27 12.40 3.96
N GLU A 45 5.21 12.57 4.74
CA GLU A 45 4.94 11.82 5.97
C GLU A 45 4.93 10.31 5.72
N LEU A 46 4.19 9.87 4.70
CA LEU A 46 4.11 8.45 4.32
C LEU A 46 5.43 7.92 3.75
N THR A 47 6.22 8.76 3.10
CA THR A 47 7.54 8.38 2.57
C THR A 47 8.52 8.14 3.71
N ALA A 48 8.61 9.08 4.66
CA ALA A 48 9.45 8.93 5.85
C ALA A 48 9.06 7.68 6.67
N GLN A 49 7.76 7.42 6.84
CA GLN A 49 7.28 6.20 7.50
C GLN A 49 7.69 4.93 6.75
N ALA A 50 7.56 4.91 5.42
CA ALA A 50 7.94 3.77 4.61
C ALA A 50 9.45 3.49 4.71
N GLU A 51 10.29 4.52 4.63
CA GLU A 51 11.74 4.38 4.76
C GLU A 51 12.16 3.78 6.11
N GLN A 52 11.56 4.26 7.20
CA GLN A 52 11.78 3.72 8.54
C GLN A 52 11.36 2.26 8.64
N LEU A 53 10.19 1.92 8.09
CA LEU A 53 9.67 0.56 8.12
C LEU A 53 10.47 -0.39 7.25
N ILE A 54 10.97 0.05 6.08
CA ILE A 54 11.85 -0.74 5.21
C ILE A 54 13.14 -1.08 5.94
N ALA A 55 13.78 -0.10 6.59
CA ALA A 55 15.01 -0.32 7.33
C ALA A 55 14.84 -1.30 8.50
N ALA A 56 13.65 -1.35 9.10
CA ALA A 56 13.32 -2.27 10.20
C ALA A 56 12.68 -3.60 9.73
N CYS A 57 12.39 -3.75 8.44
CA CYS A 57 11.67 -4.91 7.91
C CYS A 57 12.59 -6.12 7.81
N GLY A 58 12.37 -7.10 8.68
CA GLY A 58 13.02 -8.42 8.64
C GLY A 58 12.22 -9.48 7.88
N ASN A 59 11.14 -9.11 7.17
CA ASN A 59 10.32 -10.07 6.44
C ASN A 59 11.11 -10.63 5.26
N GLU A 60 11.24 -11.95 5.19
CA GLU A 60 11.82 -12.62 4.03
C GLU A 60 10.73 -12.96 3.00
N PRO A 61 10.99 -12.75 1.70
CA PRO A 61 10.03 -13.10 0.67
C PRO A 61 9.89 -14.62 0.52
N ASP A 62 8.65 -15.11 0.57
CA ASP A 62 8.30 -16.49 0.22
C ASP A 62 8.22 -16.63 -1.33
N LEU A 63 9.38 -16.84 -1.95
CA LEU A 63 9.50 -16.97 -3.41
C LEU A 63 8.64 -18.10 -4.00
N PRO A 64 8.57 -19.32 -3.39
CA PRO A 64 7.64 -20.36 -3.85
C PRO A 64 6.19 -19.87 -3.95
N ARG A 65 5.68 -19.25 -2.89
CA ARG A 65 4.29 -18.77 -2.85
C ARG A 65 4.03 -17.63 -3.85
N ILE A 66 5.00 -16.72 -4.02
CA ILE A 66 4.93 -15.66 -5.02
C ILE A 66 4.85 -16.26 -6.43
N ASN A 67 5.68 -17.26 -6.73
CA ASN A 67 5.67 -17.92 -8.03
C ASN A 67 4.34 -18.63 -8.31
N GLU A 68 3.79 -19.35 -7.32
CA GLU A 68 2.47 -19.99 -7.44
C GLU A 68 1.37 -18.96 -7.78
N PHE A 69 1.37 -17.83 -7.07
CA PHE A 69 0.43 -16.75 -7.33
C PHE A 69 0.58 -16.14 -8.73
N LEU A 70 1.82 -15.86 -9.17
CA LEU A 70 2.09 -15.32 -10.52
C LEU A 70 1.67 -16.29 -11.61
N VAL A 71 1.87 -17.60 -11.42
CA VAL A 71 1.39 -18.64 -12.35
C VAL A 71 -0.15 -18.66 -12.39
N ALA A 72 -0.82 -18.53 -11.25
CA ALA A 72 -2.28 -18.49 -11.18
C ALA A 72 -2.85 -17.27 -11.94
N ILE A 73 -2.27 -16.08 -11.75
CA ILE A 73 -2.61 -14.88 -12.54
C ILE A 73 -2.40 -15.15 -14.02
N ARG A 74 -1.20 -15.61 -14.39
CA ARG A 74 -0.86 -15.87 -15.80
C ARG A 74 -1.89 -16.80 -16.45
N ARG A 75 -2.32 -17.87 -15.76
CA ARG A 75 -3.35 -18.78 -16.29
C ARG A 75 -4.72 -18.12 -16.43
N ALA A 76 -5.12 -17.30 -15.45
CA ALA A 76 -6.41 -16.60 -15.47
C ALA A 76 -6.55 -15.63 -16.66
N PHE A 77 -5.44 -15.07 -17.15
CA PHE A 77 -5.43 -14.12 -18.27
C PHE A 77 -4.92 -14.71 -19.61
N LEU A 78 -4.58 -16.01 -19.65
CA LEU A 78 -4.14 -16.69 -20.88
C LEU A 78 -5.22 -17.63 -21.47
N THR A 79 -6.38 -17.72 -20.83
CA THR A 79 -7.51 -18.48 -21.40
C THR A 79 -8.40 -17.47 -22.16
N PRO A 80 -8.57 -17.59 -23.49
CA PRO A 80 -9.43 -16.71 -24.27
C PRO A 80 -10.91 -16.84 -23.90
#